data_AF-A0A5C7JZ31-F1
#
_entry.id   AF-A0A5C7JZ31-F1
#
_cell.length_a   1.000
_cell.length_b   1.000
_cell.length_c   1.000
_cell.angle_alpha   90.00
_cell.angle_beta   90.00
_cell.angle_gamma   90.00
#
_symmetry.space_group_name_H-M   'P 1'
#
loop_
_entity.id
_entity.type
_entity.pdbx_description
1 polymer ?
#
loop_
_entity_poly.entity_id
_entity_poly.type
_entity_poly.pdbx_seq_one_letter_code
_entity_poly.pdbx_strand_id
1 'polypeptide(L)'
;MIPLFETNPDFINTEGTKWWIEKCSTQYAHDSKGIYLDVQVWLVETIDGYRTYVIIDKQKACIIYSSQLLESIGVYIDILKADKVWSKNE
;
A
#
# COMPACT_ATOMS: atom_id res chain seq x y z
N MET A 1 10.00 -12.11 -14.08
CA MET A 1 9.29 -11.60 -12.89
C MET A 1 7.83 -11.98 -13.07
N ILE A 2 7.22 -12.70 -12.13
CA ILE A 2 5.81 -13.09 -12.20
C ILE A 2 4.99 -11.91 -11.66
N PRO A 3 3.95 -11.42 -12.37
CA PRO A 3 3.06 -10.40 -11.84
C PRO A 3 2.43 -10.83 -10.52
N LEU A 4 2.32 -9.92 -9.56
CA LEU A 4 1.85 -10.24 -8.20
C LEU A 4 0.47 -10.92 -8.19
N PHE A 5 -0.46 -10.45 -9.03
CA PHE A 5 -1.81 -11.01 -9.14
C PHE A 5 -1.88 -12.43 -9.75
N GLU A 6 -0.79 -12.93 -10.31
CA GLU A 6 -0.70 -14.33 -10.80
C GLU A 6 -0.22 -15.29 -9.69
N THR A 7 0.11 -14.76 -8.50
CA THR A 7 0.49 -15.56 -7.33
C THR A 7 -0.71 -15.83 -6.41
N ASN A 8 -0.54 -16.72 -5.43
CA ASN A 8 -1.59 -16.93 -4.42
C ASN A 8 -1.81 -15.65 -3.59
N PRO A 9 -3.07 -15.21 -3.40
CA PRO A 9 -3.36 -14.08 -2.53
C PRO A 9 -3.05 -14.42 -1.08
N ASP A 10 -2.58 -13.41 -0.34
CA ASP A 10 -2.35 -13.52 1.11
C ASP A 10 -3.67 -13.59 1.88
N PHE A 11 -4.75 -13.02 1.31
CA PHE A 11 -6.09 -13.05 1.90
C PHE A 11 -7.18 -13.02 0.82
N ILE A 12 -8.27 -13.75 1.04
CA ILE A 12 -9.49 -13.68 0.23
C ILE A 12 -10.65 -13.45 1.20
N ASN A 13 -11.44 -12.39 0.97
CA ASN A 13 -12.60 -12.11 1.80
C ASN A 13 -13.82 -12.97 1.39
N THR A 14 -14.92 -12.87 2.16
CA THR A 14 -16.16 -13.62 1.92
C THR A 14 -16.83 -13.31 0.59
N GLU A 15 -16.52 -12.17 -0.02
CA GLU A 15 -17.06 -11.72 -1.32
C GLU A 15 -16.17 -12.16 -2.50
N GLY A 16 -15.07 -12.89 -2.23
CA GLY A 16 -14.13 -13.33 -3.25
C GLY A 16 -13.11 -12.26 -3.69
N THR A 17 -13.05 -11.12 -3.01
CA THR A 17 -12.01 -10.11 -3.23
C THR A 17 -10.68 -10.65 -2.72
N LYS A 18 -9.67 -10.65 -3.59
CA LYS A 18 -8.32 -11.15 -3.33
C LYS A 18 -7.39 -10.01 -2.96
N TRP A 19 -6.50 -10.27 -2.02
CA TRP A 19 -5.57 -9.30 -1.45
C TRP A 19 -4.16 -9.87 -1.44
N TRP A 20 -3.21 -9.13 -2.01
CA TRP A 20 -1.78 -9.45 -1.98
C TRP A 20 -1.01 -8.30 -1.34
N ILE A 21 -0.10 -8.62 -0.44
CA ILE A 21 0.80 -7.62 0.14
C ILE A 21 1.80 -7.21 -0.94
N GLU A 22 1.82 -5.93 -1.28
CA GLU A 22 2.82 -5.37 -2.17
C GLU A 22 4.08 -5.07 -1.35
N LYS A 23 4.98 -6.05 -1.30
CA LYS A 23 6.14 -6.04 -0.39
C LYS A 23 7.11 -4.91 -0.70
N CYS A 24 7.31 -4.56 -1.98
CA CYS A 24 8.30 -3.57 -2.38
C CYS A 24 7.91 -2.17 -1.90
N SER A 25 6.66 -1.75 -2.11
CA SER A 25 6.14 -0.46 -1.70
C SER A 25 5.89 -0.41 -0.19
N THR A 26 5.50 -1.53 0.43
CA THR A 26 5.44 -1.64 1.90
C THR A 26 6.83 -1.42 2.51
N GLN A 27 7.86 -2.08 1.97
CA GLN A 27 9.23 -1.87 2.41
C GLN A 27 9.71 -0.44 2.14
N TYR A 28 9.35 0.13 0.98
CA TYR A 28 9.65 1.52 0.66
C TYR A 28 9.05 2.48 1.68
N ALA A 29 7.80 2.25 2.11
CA ALA A 29 7.15 3.05 3.14
C ALA A 29 7.84 2.93 4.51
N HIS A 30 8.30 1.74 4.88
CA HIS A 30 8.95 1.46 6.16
C HIS A 30 10.40 1.98 6.23
N ASP A 31 11.19 1.74 5.20
CA ASP A 31 12.66 1.80 5.29
C ASP A 31 13.30 2.48 4.07
N SER A 32 12.83 3.69 3.78
CA SER A 32 13.54 4.58 2.85
C SER A 32 13.85 5.90 3.56
N LYS A 33 15.15 6.22 3.61
CA LYS A 33 15.74 7.48 4.11
C LYS A 33 15.47 7.80 5.59
N GLY A 34 15.37 6.78 6.44
CA GLY A 34 15.29 6.94 7.90
C GLY A 34 13.93 7.41 8.45
N ILE A 35 12.89 7.45 7.61
CA ILE A 35 11.53 7.82 8.02
C ILE A 35 10.64 6.59 7.89
N TYR A 36 10.20 6.08 9.04
CA TYR A 36 9.27 4.97 9.14
C TYR A 36 7.82 5.48 9.07
N LEU A 37 7.04 4.96 8.12
CA LEU A 37 5.58 5.07 8.11
C LEU A 37 4.97 3.73 8.52
N ASP A 38 3.96 3.74 9.41
CA ASP A 38 3.27 2.53 9.86
C ASP A 38 2.10 2.20 8.90
N VAL A 39 2.43 1.95 7.64
CA VAL A 39 1.46 1.71 6.56
C VAL A 39 1.80 0.45 5.78
N GLN A 40 0.78 -0.20 5.23
CA GLN A 40 0.96 -1.40 4.39
C GLN A 40 0.29 -1.21 3.03
N VAL A 41 1.00 -1.57 1.97
CA VAL A 41 0.48 -1.51 0.61
C VAL A 41 -0.06 -2.87 0.21
N TRP A 42 -1.26 -2.87 -0.34
CA TRP A 42 -1.92 -4.06 -0.85
C TRP A 42 -2.30 -3.86 -2.31
N LEU A 43 -2.15 -4.91 -3.12
CA LEU A 43 -2.89 -5.05 -4.37
C LEU A 43 -4.20 -5.76 -4.05
N VAL A 44 -5.31 -5.23 -4.55
CA VAL A 44 -6.66 -5.75 -4.36
C VAL A 44 -7.26 -6.04 -5.72
N GLU A 45 -7.82 -7.24 -5.90
CA GLU A 45 -8.61 -7.63 -7.06
C GLU A 45 -10.02 -7.96 -6.62
N THR A 46 -11.01 -7.20 -7.10
CA THR A 46 -12.43 -7.50 -6.85
C THR A 46 -12.86 -8.72 -7.66
N ILE A 47 -14.02 -9.29 -7.32
CA ILE A 47 -14.59 -10.42 -8.06
C ILE A 47 -14.80 -10.14 -9.55
N ASP A 48 -15.02 -8.87 -9.91
CA ASP A 48 -15.18 -8.41 -11.30
C ASP A 48 -13.84 -8.24 -12.04
N GLY A 49 -12.72 -8.56 -11.39
CA GLY A 49 -11.36 -8.45 -11.95
C GLY A 49 -10.79 -7.03 -11.91
N TYR A 50 -11.46 -6.08 -11.24
CA TYR A 50 -10.93 -4.73 -11.07
C TYR A 50 -9.77 -4.74 -10.08
N ARG A 51 -8.64 -4.17 -10.50
CA ARG A 51 -7.41 -4.13 -9.70
C ARG A 51 -7.10 -2.71 -9.24
N THR A 52 -6.73 -2.59 -7.97
CA THR A 52 -6.30 -1.34 -7.38
C THR A 52 -5.26 -1.61 -6.30
N TYR A 53 -4.31 -0.70 -6.15
CA TYR A 53 -3.44 -0.66 -4.99
C TYR A 53 -4.07 0.20 -3.92
N VAL A 54 -3.94 -0.22 -2.65
CA VAL A 54 -4.42 0.54 -1.50
C VAL A 54 -3.31 0.66 -0.46
N ILE A 55 -3.23 1.83 0.18
CA ILE A 55 -2.38 2.08 1.35
C ILE A 55 -3.28 2.01 2.57
N ILE A 56 -2.95 1.11 3.49
CA ILE A 56 -3.63 0.96 4.79
C ILE A 56 -2.77 1.57 5.87
N ASP A 57 -3.32 2.51 6.64
CA ASP A 57 -2.75 2.96 7.91
C ASP A 57 -3.02 1.89 8.98
N LYS A 58 -1.96 1.29 9.52
CA LYS A 58 -2.08 0.17 10.46
C LYS A 58 -2.57 0.61 11.84
N GLN A 59 -2.40 1.87 12.21
CA GLN A 59 -2.84 2.41 13.50
C GLN A 59 -4.33 2.73 13.46
N LYS A 60 -4.80 3.28 12.34
CA LYS A 60 -6.21 3.66 12.14
C LYS A 60 -7.06 2.53 11.57
N ALA A 61 -6.42 1.45 11.11
CA ALA A 61 -7.06 0.32 10.44
C ALA A 61 -7.96 0.75 9.27
N CYS A 62 -7.51 1.73 8.48
CA CYS A 62 -8.28 2.29 7.37
C CYS A 62 -7.44 2.48 6.11
N ILE A 63 -8.11 2.48 4.96
CA ILE A 63 -7.50 2.85 3.68
C ILE A 63 -7.37 4.37 3.65
N ILE A 64 -6.15 4.85 3.45
CA ILE A 64 -5.86 6.30 3.37
C ILE A 64 -5.63 6.78 1.94
N TYR A 65 -5.33 5.86 1.02
CA TYR A 65 -5.14 6.17 -0.39
C TYR A 65 -5.32 4.92 -1.25
N SER A 66 -5.76 5.11 -2.49
CA SER A 66 -5.86 4.05 -3.49
C SER A 66 -5.57 4.57 -4.90
N SER A 67 -4.93 3.74 -5.72
CA SER A 67 -4.69 4.05 -7.13
C SER A 67 -4.50 2.77 -7.94
N GLN A 68 -4.82 2.80 -9.22
CA GLN A 68 -4.49 1.72 -10.16
C GLN A 68 -3.01 1.72 -10.57
N LEU A 69 -2.32 2.84 -10.35
CA LEU A 69 -0.92 3.02 -10.70
C LEU A 69 -0.03 2.89 -9.46
N LEU A 70 0.98 2.04 -9.55
CA LEU A 70 1.93 1.82 -8.46
C LEU A 70 2.78 3.06 -8.20
N GLU A 71 3.06 3.84 -9.24
CA GLU A 71 3.78 5.11 -9.16
C GLU A 71 3.03 6.11 -8.27
N SER A 72 1.70 6.17 -8.37
CA SER A 72 0.89 7.04 -7.52
C SER A 72 0.97 6.64 -6.04
N ILE A 73 1.09 5.35 -5.75
CA ILE A 73 1.31 4.85 -4.38
C ILE A 73 2.66 5.36 -3.86
N GLY A 74 3.72 5.26 -4.67
CA GLY A 74 5.04 5.76 -4.33
C GLY A 74 5.06 7.26 -4.04
N VAL A 75 4.43 8.07 -4.90
CA VAL A 75 4.30 9.52 -4.70
C VAL A 75 3.55 9.84 -3.41
N TYR A 76 2.47 9.13 -3.12
CA TYR A 76 1.72 9.36 -1.88
C TYR A 76 2.54 9.00 -0.63
N ILE A 77 3.32 7.91 -0.68
CA ILE A 77 4.26 7.56 0.39
C ILE A 77 5.28 8.69 0.62
N ASP A 78 5.82 9.29 -0.44
CA ASP A 78 6.77 10.40 -0.33
C ASP A 78 6.14 11.64 0.31
N ILE A 79 4.89 11.96 -0.04
CA ILE A 79 4.12 13.05 0.58
C ILE A 79 3.96 12.80 2.09
N LEU A 80 3.53 11.59 2.49
CA LEU A 80 3.38 11.23 3.90
C LEU A 80 4.70 11.34 4.68
N LYS A 81 5.83 10.97 4.05
CA LYS A 81 7.15 11.11 4.67
C LYS A 81 7.55 12.58 4.83
N ALA A 82 7.32 13.40 3.81
CA ALA A 82 7.62 14.83 3.86
C ALA A 82 6.83 15.52 4.99
N ASP A 83 5.53 15.22 5.09
CA ASP A 83 4.65 15.71 6.16
C ASP A 83 5.16 15.35 7.56
N LYS A 84 5.58 14.09 7.74
CA LYS A 84 6.16 13.61 9.01
C LYS A 84 7.48 14.28 9.37
N VAL A 85 8.28 14.69 8.38
CA VAL A 85 9.52 15.45 8.62
C VAL A 85 9.21 16.87 9.03
N TRP A 86 8.28 17.54 8.35
CA TRP A 86 7.86 18.89 8.72
C TRP A 86 7.29 18.96 10.13
N SER A 87 6.41 18.01 10.49
CA SER A 87 5.80 17.92 11.82
C SER A 87 6.80 17.70 12.97
N LYS A 88 8.04 17.29 12.70
CA LYS A 88 9.10 17.11 13.73
C LYS A 88 9.95 18.35 13.96
N ASN A 89 9.87 19.33 13.06
CA ASN A 89 10.69 20.55 13.10
C ASN A 89 9.94 21.76 13.67
N GLU A 90 8.68 21.57 14.08
CA GLU A 90 7.86 22.52 14.85
C GLU A 90 7.88 22.15 16.34
#